data_AF-A0A3E0PQF3-F1
#
_entry.id   AF-A0A3E0PQF3-F1
#
_cell.length_a   1.000
_cell.length_b   1.000
_cell.length_c   1.000
_cell.angle_alpha   90.00
_cell.angle_beta   90.00
_cell.angle_gamma   90.00
#
_symmetry.space_group_name_H-M   'P 1'
#
loop_
_entity.id
_entity.type
_entity.pdbx_description
1 polymer ?
#
loop_
_entity_poly.entity_id
_entity_poly.type
_entity_poly.pdbx_seq_one_letter_code
_entity_poly.pdbx_strand_id
1 'polypeptide(L)'
;MAVVEDRKANPSEKSYTTRLLSGGVDKTTAKFSEEAGELVEAAREPGDAGRDHTIHEAADVVYHLLVLLASKDVALSDVETVLEGRFGIGGLEEKASRTQEPPKGDTENKPASDFPS
;
A
#
# COMPACT_ATOMS: atom_id res chain seq x y z
N MET A 1 -1.11 0.43 -15.40
CA MET A 1 -0.40 1.63 -15.90
C MET A 1 -0.46 1.79 -17.42
N ALA A 2 -0.15 0.75 -18.20
CA ALA A 2 0.00 0.84 -19.66
C ALA A 2 -1.10 1.63 -20.42
N VAL A 3 -2.38 1.45 -20.10
CA VAL A 3 -3.47 2.18 -20.79
C VAL A 3 -3.54 3.66 -20.39
N VAL A 4 -3.30 4.00 -19.12
CA VAL A 4 -3.36 5.38 -18.64
C VAL A 4 -2.13 6.16 -19.13
N GLU A 5 -0.95 5.54 -19.07
CA GLU A 5 0.29 6.09 -19.61
C GLU A 5 0.24 6.22 -21.13
N ASP A 6 -0.28 5.22 -21.84
CA ASP A 6 -0.51 5.30 -23.29
C ASP A 6 -1.46 6.45 -23.62
N ARG A 7 -2.55 6.63 -22.89
CA ARG A 7 -3.48 7.75 -23.13
C ARG A 7 -2.88 9.11 -22.81
N LYS A 8 -1.95 9.18 -21.87
CA LYS A 8 -1.17 10.40 -21.60
C LYS A 8 -0.19 10.72 -22.75
N ALA A 9 0.48 9.70 -23.29
CA ALA A 9 1.43 9.86 -24.40
C ALA A 9 0.73 10.05 -25.76
N ASN A 10 -0.42 9.39 -25.95
CA ASN A 10 -1.22 9.32 -27.17
C ASN A 10 -2.67 9.75 -26.88
N PRO A 11 -2.92 11.06 -26.70
CA PRO A 11 -4.23 11.56 -26.35
C PRO A 11 -5.24 11.31 -27.48
N SER A 12 -6.38 10.72 -27.12
CA SER A 12 -7.54 10.61 -27.98
C SER A 12 -8.68 11.42 -27.38
N GLU A 13 -9.25 12.37 -28.13
CA GLU A 13 -10.32 13.25 -27.64
C GLU A 13 -11.58 12.49 -27.20
N LYS A 14 -11.82 11.30 -27.76
CA LYS A 14 -12.96 10.44 -27.38
C LYS A 14 -12.74 9.70 -26.06
N SER A 15 -11.50 9.61 -25.59
CA SER A 15 -11.17 8.89 -24.35
C SER A 15 -11.57 9.71 -23.13
N TYR A 16 -12.26 9.05 -22.19
CA TYR A 16 -12.57 9.64 -20.88
C TYR A 16 -11.28 9.99 -20.10
N THR A 17 -10.28 9.12 -20.14
CA THR A 17 -8.98 9.34 -19.49
C THR A 17 -8.28 10.60 -19.99
N THR A 18 -8.28 10.84 -21.31
CA THR A 18 -7.71 12.07 -21.89
C THR A 18 -8.40 13.30 -21.30
N ARG A 19 -9.74 13.30 -21.24
CA ARG A 19 -10.52 14.42 -20.71
C ARG A 19 -10.30 14.66 -19.21
N LEU A 20 -9.95 13.63 -18.45
CA LEU A 20 -9.56 13.77 -17.04
C LEU A 20 -8.19 14.40 -16.94
N LEU A 21 -7.19 13.85 -17.64
CA LEU A 21 -5.82 14.34 -17.64
C LEU A 21 -5.71 15.78 -18.16
N SER A 22 -6.46 16.16 -19.20
CA SER A 22 -6.53 17.54 -19.69
C SER A 22 -7.12 18.52 -18.67
N GLY A 23 -7.91 18.04 -17.70
CA GLY A 23 -8.40 18.85 -16.59
C GLY A 23 -7.40 19.04 -15.46
N GLY A 24 -6.23 18.40 -15.55
CA GLY A 24 -5.16 18.51 -14.57
C GLY A 24 -5.55 18.01 -13.18
N VAL A 25 -4.75 18.43 -12.20
CA VAL A 25 -4.82 17.95 -10.80
C VAL A 25 -6.19 18.18 -10.17
N ASP A 26 -6.81 19.34 -10.39
CA ASP A 26 -8.08 19.71 -9.77
C ASP A 26 -9.19 18.73 -10.17
N LYS A 27 -9.31 18.45 -11.47
CA LYS A 27 -10.33 17.53 -11.99
C LYS A 27 -10.07 16.09 -11.54
N THR A 28 -8.81 15.64 -11.58
CA THR A 28 -8.47 14.28 -11.18
C THR A 28 -8.65 14.05 -9.68
N THR A 29 -8.34 15.05 -8.86
CA THR A 29 -8.51 14.98 -7.39
C THR A 29 -9.98 15.00 -7.00
N ALA A 30 -10.79 15.84 -7.66
CA ALA A 30 -12.23 15.87 -7.44
C ALA A 30 -12.87 14.49 -7.71
N LYS A 31 -12.56 13.87 -8.86
CA LYS A 31 -13.05 12.53 -9.17
C LYS A 31 -12.55 11.48 -8.18
N PHE A 32 -11.24 11.44 -7.88
CA PHE A 32 -10.73 10.49 -6.89
C PHE A 32 -11.43 10.62 -5.52
N SER A 33 -11.75 11.85 -5.10
CA SER A 33 -12.42 12.09 -3.82
C SER A 33 -13.87 11.64 -3.81
N GLU A 34 -14.56 11.76 -4.95
CA GLU A 34 -15.93 11.25 -5.17
C GLU A 34 -15.96 9.72 -5.04
N GLU A 35 -15.16 9.00 -5.84
CA GLU A 35 -15.15 7.52 -5.82
C GLU A 35 -14.70 6.98 -4.45
N ALA A 36 -13.78 7.67 -3.76
CA ALA A 36 -13.36 7.28 -2.42
C ALA A 36 -14.50 7.43 -1.40
N GLY A 37 -15.37 8.42 -1.58
CA GLY A 37 -16.60 8.59 -0.80
C GLY A 37 -17.62 7.49 -1.10
N GLU A 38 -17.84 7.19 -2.37
CA GLU A 38 -18.76 6.13 -2.83
C GLU A 38 -18.32 4.76 -2.32
N LEU A 39 -17.02 4.43 -2.36
CA LEU A 39 -16.48 3.21 -1.76
C LEU A 39 -16.76 3.11 -0.24
N VAL A 40 -16.68 4.23 0.47
CA VAL A 40 -16.98 4.29 1.91
C VAL A 40 -18.46 4.06 2.18
N GLU A 41 -19.35 4.51 1.29
CA GLU A 41 -20.79 4.23 1.37
C GLU A 41 -21.10 2.77 1.02
N ALA A 42 -20.58 2.27 -0.11
CA ALA A 42 -20.75 0.90 -0.57
C ALA A 42 -20.27 -0.13 0.48
N ALA A 43 -19.17 0.14 1.17
CA ALA A 43 -18.64 -0.73 2.22
C ALA A 43 -19.55 -0.88 3.45
N ARG A 44 -20.55 0.00 3.62
CA ARG A 44 -21.55 -0.07 4.71
C ARG A 44 -22.83 -0.80 4.30
N GLU A 45 -23.00 -1.10 3.02
CA GLU A 45 -24.17 -1.80 2.52
C GLU A 45 -24.10 -3.30 2.84
N PRO A 46 -25.18 -3.91 3.39
CA PRO A 46 -25.17 -5.31 3.77
C PRO A 46 -25.46 -6.25 2.59
N GLY A 47 -25.00 -7.49 2.72
CA GLY A 47 -25.35 -8.58 1.80
C GLY A 47 -24.60 -8.53 0.47
N ASP A 48 -25.02 -9.39 -0.45
CA ASP A 48 -24.31 -9.60 -1.72
C ASP A 48 -24.31 -8.35 -2.60
N ALA A 49 -25.39 -7.55 -2.56
CA ALA A 49 -25.47 -6.28 -3.27
C ALA A 49 -24.39 -5.29 -2.82
N GLY A 50 -24.19 -5.13 -1.50
CA GLY A 50 -23.15 -4.26 -0.96
C GLY A 50 -21.73 -4.75 -1.27
N ARG A 51 -21.54 -6.08 -1.32
CA ARG A 51 -20.28 -6.67 -1.77
C ARG A 51 -19.97 -6.32 -3.22
N ASP A 52 -20.95 -6.47 -4.12
CA ASP A 52 -20.76 -6.17 -5.54
C ASP A 52 -20.54 -4.67 -5.76
N HIS A 53 -21.30 -3.82 -5.07
CA HIS A 53 -21.10 -2.37 -5.08
C HIS A 53 -19.69 -2.00 -4.60
N THR A 54 -19.22 -2.58 -3.49
CA THR A 54 -17.84 -2.36 -2.98
C THR A 54 -16.78 -2.71 -4.01
N ILE A 55 -16.97 -3.79 -4.78
CA ILE A 55 -16.01 -4.20 -5.83
C ILE A 55 -15.96 -3.17 -6.95
N HIS A 56 -17.11 -2.65 -7.37
CA HIS A 56 -17.20 -1.62 -8.40
C HIS A 56 -16.52 -0.32 -7.96
N GLU A 57 -16.88 0.20 -6.80
CA GLU A 57 -16.28 1.44 -6.28
C GLU A 57 -14.78 1.30 -5.98
N ALA A 58 -14.33 0.12 -5.53
CA ALA A 58 -12.91 -0.13 -5.35
C ALA A 58 -12.15 -0.12 -6.68
N ALA A 59 -12.76 -0.64 -7.76
CA ALA A 59 -12.18 -0.59 -9.09
C ALA A 59 -12.07 0.87 -9.59
N ASP A 60 -13.09 1.69 -9.35
CA ASP A 60 -13.10 3.10 -9.75
C ASP A 60 -12.10 3.93 -8.94
N VAL A 61 -11.99 3.69 -7.62
CA VAL A 61 -10.94 4.28 -6.78
C VAL A 61 -9.54 3.94 -7.31
N VAL A 62 -9.28 2.68 -7.66
CA VAL A 62 -7.98 2.28 -8.21
C VAL A 62 -7.73 2.98 -9.56
N TYR A 63 -8.71 2.98 -10.45
CA TYR A 63 -8.59 3.66 -11.74
C TYR A 63 -8.31 5.17 -11.57
N HIS A 64 -9.09 5.86 -10.75
CA HIS A 64 -8.95 7.29 -10.54
C HIS A 64 -7.68 7.67 -9.77
N LEU A 65 -7.19 6.80 -8.87
CA LEU A 65 -5.86 6.92 -8.27
C LEU A 65 -4.77 6.91 -9.35
N LEU A 66 -4.80 5.94 -10.27
CA LEU A 66 -3.80 5.85 -11.35
C LEU A 66 -3.82 7.07 -12.26
N VAL A 67 -5.01 7.60 -12.58
CA VAL A 67 -5.15 8.83 -13.38
C VAL A 67 -4.61 10.05 -12.64
N LEU A 68 -4.86 10.16 -11.33
CA LEU A 68 -4.32 11.23 -10.49
C LEU A 68 -2.79 11.17 -10.39
N LEU A 69 -2.20 9.98 -10.20
CA LEU A 69 -0.74 9.81 -10.22
C LEU A 69 -0.15 10.25 -11.56
N ALA A 70 -0.77 9.82 -12.66
CA ALA A 70 -0.36 10.21 -14.00
C ALA A 70 -0.46 11.73 -14.23
N SER A 71 -1.47 12.42 -13.69
CA SER A 71 -1.60 13.90 -13.80
C SER A 71 -0.53 14.66 -13.01
N LYS A 72 0.15 13.98 -12.07
CA LYS A 72 1.24 14.50 -11.24
C LYS A 72 2.62 14.03 -11.66
N ASP A 73 2.73 13.30 -12.78
CA ASP A 73 3.98 12.66 -13.22
C ASP A 73 4.58 11.70 -12.19
N VAL A 74 3.74 11.08 -11.36
CA VAL A 74 4.17 10.09 -10.36
C VAL A 74 4.01 8.68 -10.95
N ALA A 75 5.07 7.89 -10.92
CA ALA A 75 5.01 6.50 -11.38
C ALA A 75 4.40 5.60 -10.30
N LEU A 76 3.68 4.56 -10.73
CA LEU A 76 3.11 3.57 -9.80
C LEU A 76 4.22 2.83 -9.05
N SER A 77 5.36 2.61 -9.69
CA SER A 77 6.56 1.99 -9.07
C SER A 77 7.06 2.78 -7.85
N ASP A 78 6.91 4.11 -7.86
CA ASP A 78 7.30 4.94 -6.72
C ASP A 78 6.37 4.69 -5.53
N VAL A 79 5.07 4.52 -5.80
CA VAL A 79 4.06 4.15 -4.78
C VAL A 79 4.29 2.72 -4.27
N GLU A 80 4.59 1.79 -5.17
CA GLU A 80 4.92 0.40 -4.83
C GLU A 80 6.14 0.33 -3.90
N THR A 81 7.19 1.09 -4.18
CA THR A 81 8.38 1.19 -3.30
C THR A 81 8.00 1.63 -1.88
N VAL A 82 7.10 2.60 -1.76
CA VAL A 82 6.59 3.05 -0.45
C VAL A 82 5.75 1.96 0.24
N LEU A 83 4.94 1.23 -0.52
CA LEU A 83 4.14 0.12 0.00
C LEU A 83 5.01 -1.05 0.46
N GLU A 84 6.06 -1.40 -0.28
CA GLU A 84 7.04 -2.41 0.11
C GLU A 84 7.68 -2.07 1.46
N GLY A 85 8.03 -0.80 1.70
CA GLY A 85 8.51 -0.36 3.01
C GLY A 85 7.49 -0.55 4.14
N ARG A 86 6.18 -0.48 3.85
CA ARG A 86 5.11 -0.72 4.84
C ARG A 86 4.91 -2.21 5.14
N PHE A 87 5.13 -3.07 4.15
CA PHE A 87 4.92 -4.52 4.28
C PHE A 87 6.21 -5.31 4.57
N GLY A 88 7.38 -4.72 4.33
CA GLY A 88 8.69 -5.40 4.30
C GLY A 88 9.47 -5.47 5.62
N ILE A 89 9.10 -4.73 6.67
CA ILE A 89 9.90 -4.64 7.92
C ILE A 89 9.13 -5.18 9.15
N GLY A 90 7.99 -5.85 8.96
CA GLY A 90 7.13 -6.27 10.07
C GLY A 90 7.37 -7.67 10.65
N GLY A 91 8.10 -8.57 9.97
CA GLY A 91 8.13 -9.97 10.44
C GLY A 91 9.19 -10.91 9.89
N LEU A 92 9.97 -10.51 8.89
CA LEU A 92 11.08 -11.33 8.36
C LEU A 92 12.42 -10.96 9.01
N GLU A 93 12.71 -9.66 9.18
CA GLU A 93 13.92 -9.20 9.89
C GLU A 93 13.88 -9.55 11.39
N GLU A 94 12.71 -9.50 12.02
CA GLU A 94 12.52 -9.84 13.45
C GLU A 94 12.73 -11.33 13.77
N LYS A 95 12.56 -12.22 12.78
CA LYS A 95 12.85 -13.66 12.90
C LYS A 95 14.32 -13.96 12.61
N ALA A 96 14.95 -13.22 11.71
CA ALA A 96 16.37 -13.35 11.40
C ALA A 96 17.26 -12.91 12.59
N SER A 97 16.89 -11.86 13.31
CA SER A 97 17.63 -11.37 14.49
C SER A 97 17.54 -12.31 15.71
N ARG A 98 16.49 -13.14 15.80
CA ARG A 98 16.27 -14.06 16.93
C ARG A 98 17.12 -15.34 16.91
N THR A 99 17.78 -15.62 15.78
CA THR A 99 18.56 -16.87 15.60
C THR A 99 20.05 -16.70 15.95
N GLN A 100 20.47 -15.51 16.42
CA GLN A 100 21.88 -15.21 16.71
C GLN A 100 22.23 -15.03 18.20
N GLU A 101 21.35 -15.35 19.14
CA GLU A 101 21.72 -15.41 20.56
C GLU A 101 21.96 -16.88 20.98
N PRO A 102 23.23 -17.30 21.20
CA PRO A 102 23.48 -18.62 21.76
C PRO A 102 23.09 -18.65 23.25
N PRO A 103 22.65 -19.81 23.78
CA PRO A 103 22.29 -19.94 25.19
C PRO A 103 23.53 -19.69 26.06
N LYS A 104 23.40 -18.83 27.08
CA LYS A 104 24.40 -18.72 28.16
C LYS A 104 24.43 -20.05 28.91
N GLY A 105 25.40 -20.88 28.58
CA GLY A 105 25.68 -22.13 29.28
C GLY A 105 26.16 -21.86 30.71
N ASP A 106 25.64 -22.67 31.61
CA ASP A 106 26.06 -22.77 33.00
C ASP A 106 27.55 -23.09 33.08
N THR A 107 28.29 -22.36 33.92
CA THR A 107 29.52 -22.87 34.49
C THR A 107 29.47 -22.70 36.00
N GLU A 108 29.18 -23.82 36.64
CA GLU A 108 29.61 -24.12 38.01
C GLU A 108 31.04 -23.64 38.24
N ASN A 109 31.28 -23.03 39.41
CA ASN A 109 32.61 -23.08 40.00
C ASN A 109 32.50 -23.08 41.53
N LYS A 110 32.71 -24.26 42.12
CA LYS A 110 33.06 -24.47 43.52
C LYS A 110 34.24 -25.47 43.51
N PRO A 111 35.38 -25.17 44.18
CA PRO A 111 35.66 -25.70 45.53
C PRO A 111 36.38 -24.70 46.46
N ALA A 112 36.04 -24.67 47.76
CA ALA A 112 36.82 -25.15 48.95
C ALA A 112 38.06 -24.28 49.28
N SER A 113 38.48 -23.94 50.50
CA SER A 113 38.22 -24.20 51.93
C SER A 113 38.87 -22.99 52.69
N ASP A 114 38.48 -22.53 53.88
CA ASP A 114 38.87 -23.03 55.20
C ASP A 114 38.36 -22.07 56.33
N PHE A 115 38.12 -22.65 57.51
CA PHE A 115 37.82 -22.09 58.86
C PHE A 115 38.94 -21.16 59.43
N PRO A 116 38.91 -20.54 60.66
CA PRO A 116 38.06 -20.68 61.88
C PRO A 116 37.56 -19.30 62.44
N SER A 117 36.91 -19.10 63.60
CA SER A 117 36.67 -19.85 64.87
C SER A 117 35.22 -19.69 65.34
#